data_AF-A0A151A6G9-F1
#
_entry.id   AF-A0A151A6G9-F1
#
_cell.length_a   1.000
_cell.length_b   1.000
_cell.length_c   1.000
_cell.angle_alpha   90.00
_cell.angle_beta   90.00
_cell.angle_gamma   90.00
#
_symmetry.space_group_name_H-M   'P 1'
#
loop_
_entity.id
_entity.type
_entity.pdbx_description
1 polymer ?
#
loop_
_entity_poly.entity_id
_entity_poly.type
_entity_poly.pdbx_seq_one_letter_code
_entity_poly.pdbx_strand_id
1 'polypeptide(L)' 'MRSTYFTNKHYLTKDKRRIAHVHIVGDVSTVCGHYRKFTEFKRRTFDKAAFEQFCSDRGLSMEE' A
#
# COMPACT_ATOMS: atom_id res chain seq x y z
N MET A 1 11.47 21.07 12.07
CA MET A 1 11.68 19.70 11.57
C MET A 1 10.39 19.23 10.90
N ARG A 2 10.33 19.22 9.57
CA ARG A 2 9.14 18.75 8.83
C ARG A 2 9.16 17.23 8.82
N SER A 3 8.10 16.61 9.34
CA SER A 3 7.87 15.18 9.38
C SER A 3 8.08 14.52 8.01
N THR A 4 9.23 13.88 7.84
CA THR A 4 9.55 12.96 6.74
C THR A 4 8.70 11.68 6.76
N TYR A 5 7.86 11.51 7.79
CA TYR A 5 6.91 10.40 7.94
C TYR A 5 5.90 10.27 6.79
N PHE A 6 5.70 11.29 5.95
CA PHE A 6 4.65 11.31 4.92
C PHE A 6 5.17 11.49 3.48
N THR A 7 6.48 11.52 3.24
CA THR A 7 7.01 11.88 1.92
C THR A 7 6.99 10.72 0.92
N ASN A 8 6.97 9.46 1.36
CA ASN A 8 6.87 8.27 0.50
C ASN A 8 5.48 7.63 0.60
N LYS A 9 4.48 8.31 0.05
CA LYS A 9 3.13 7.78 -0.04
C LYS A 9 2.94 7.11 -1.39
N HIS A 10 3.04 5.80 -1.41
CA HIS A 10 2.77 5.03 -2.62
C HIS A 10 1.27 4.70 -2.72
N TYR A 11 0.78 4.47 -3.93
CA TYR A 11 -0.59 4.03 -4.17
C TYR A 11 -0.58 2.65 -4.82
N LEU A 12 -1.40 1.74 -4.29
CA LEU A 12 -1.70 0.49 -4.98
C LEU A 12 -2.80 0.74 -5.99
N THR A 13 -2.51 0.36 -7.23
CA THR A 13 -3.46 0.35 -8.33
C THR A 13 -3.84 -1.08 -8.71
N LYS A 14 -5.10 -1.24 -9.09
CA LYS A 14 -5.64 -2.43 -9.72
C LYS A 14 -6.50 -1.97 -10.89
N ASP A 15 -6.28 -2.51 -12.08
CA ASP A 15 -7.05 -2.15 -13.27
C ASP A 15 -7.05 -0.62 -13.54
N LYS A 16 -5.86 0.01 -13.46
CA LYS A 16 -5.66 1.47 -13.59
C LYS A 16 -6.42 2.33 -12.57
N ARG A 17 -6.94 1.75 -11.48
CA ARG A 17 -7.61 2.47 -10.40
C ARG A 17 -6.83 2.36 -9.11
N ARG A 18 -6.68 3.47 -8.40
CA ARG A 18 -6.08 3.51 -7.07
C ARG A 18 -7.05 2.93 -6.04
N ILE A 19 -6.64 1.85 -5.38
CA ILE A 19 -7.48 1.12 -4.42
C ILE A 19 -6.99 1.25 -2.98
N ALA A 20 -5.70 1.51 -2.78
CA ALA A 20 -5.10 1.65 -1.46
C ALA A 20 -3.89 2.57 -1.53
N HIS A 21 -3.43 3.05 -0.38
CA HIS A 21 -2.16 3.73 -0.26
C HIS A 21 -1.26 2.99 0.72
N VAL A 22 0.04 3.05 0.49
CA VAL A 22 1.07 2.31 1.22
C VAL A 22 2.03 3.31 1.82
N HIS A 23 2.32 3.10 3.09
CA HIS A 23 3.38 3.81 3.80
C HIS A 23 4.53 2.83 3.97
N ILE A 24 5.67 3.13 3.35
CA ILE A 24 6.89 2.33 3.49
C ILE A 24 7.79 3.06 4.48
N VAL A 25 8.07 2.42 5.61
CA VAL A 25 8.93 2.95 6.67
C VAL A 25 10.01 1.90 6.95
N GLY A 26 11.19 2.08 6.36
CA GLY A 26 12.25 1.06 6.37
C GLY A 26 11.78 -0.19 5.62
N ASP A 27 11.84 -1.34 6.28
CA ASP A 27 11.41 -2.64 5.74
C ASP A 27 9.91 -2.94 5.94
N VAL A 28 9.18 -2.03 6.60
CA VAL A 28 7.77 -2.24 6.92
C VAL A 28 6.89 -1.49 5.94
N SER A 29 6.01 -2.25 5.26
CA SER A 29 5.01 -1.72 4.33
C SER A 29 3.62 -1.76 4.96
N THR A 30 3.06 -0.59 5.27
CA THR A 30 1.71 -0.48 5.82
C THR A 30 0.71 -0.10 4.73
N VAL A 31 -0.16 -1.04 4.37
CA VAL A 31 -1.24 -0.82 3.41
C VAL A 31 -2.47 -0.30 4.14
N CYS A 32 -2.95 0.86 3.70
CA CYS A 32 -4.19 1.48 4.14
C CYS A 32 -5.14 1.56 2.95
N GLY A 33 -6.19 0.73 2.95
CA GLY A 33 -7.25 0.78 1.95
C GLY A 33 -7.88 2.18 1.90
N HIS A 34 -7.97 2.74 0.69
CA HIS A 34 -8.82 3.89 0.44
C HIS A 34 -10.13 3.32 -0.11
N TYR A 35 -11.26 3.87 0.34
CA TYR A 35 -12.62 3.50 -0.05
C TYR A 35 -13.33 2.38 0.73
N ARG A 36 -14.56 2.74 1.13
CA ARG A 36 -15.68 1.88 1.51
C ARG A 36 -15.98 0.72 0.53
N LYS A 37 -15.41 0.73 -0.69
CA LYS A 37 -15.59 -0.33 -1.71
C LYS A 37 -14.54 -1.45 -1.62
N PHE A 38 -13.42 -1.23 -0.94
CA PHE A 38 -12.35 -2.20 -0.75
C PHE A 38 -12.22 -2.55 0.73
N THR A 39 -13.35 -2.94 1.34
CA THR A 39 -13.42 -3.37 2.75
C THR A 39 -12.54 -4.58 3.06
N GLU A 40 -12.14 -5.35 2.04
CA GLU A 40 -11.17 -6.43 2.11
C GLU A 40 -9.74 -5.93 2.40
N PHE A 41 -9.44 -4.68 2.03
CA PHE A 41 -8.17 -4.01 2.28
C PHE A 41 -8.23 -3.20 3.59
N LYS A 42 -8.57 -3.88 4.69
CA LYS A 42 -8.36 -3.30 6.03
C LYS A 42 -6.88 -2.99 6.23
N ARG A 43 -6.58 -2.00 7.08
CA ARG A 43 -5.22 -1.63 7.45
C ARG A 43 -4.43 -2.89 7.83
N ARG A 44 -3.41 -3.21 7.03
CA ARG A 44 -2.53 -4.35 7.25
C ARG A 44 -1.09 -3.90 7.09
N THR A 45 -0.29 -4.36 8.02
CA THR A 45 1.15 -4.19 7.99
C THR A 45 1.75 -5.46 7.43
N PHE A 46 2.60 -5.31 6.43
CA PHE A 46 3.31 -6.40 5.78
C PHE A 46 4.80 -6.14 5.89
N ASP A 47 5.55 -7.22 6.03
CA ASP A 47 6.99 -7.22 5.76
C ASP A 47 7.22 -7.07 4.25
N LYS A 48 8.41 -6.63 3.82
CA LYS A 48 8.70 -6.37 2.41
C LYS A 48 8.36 -7.56 1.51
N ALA A 49 8.83 -8.77 1.87
CA ALA A 49 8.57 -9.98 1.10
C ALA A 49 7.07 -10.35 1.06
N ALA A 50 6.38 -10.20 2.19
CA ALA A 50 4.94 -10.48 2.27
C ALA A 50 4.11 -9.47 1.47
N PHE A 51 4.57 -8.21 1.42
CA PHE A 51 3.95 -7.14 0.63
C PHE A 51 4.10 -7.39 -0.87
N GLU A 52 5.29 -7.77 -1.33
CA GLU A 52 5.54 -8.12 -2.73
C GLU A 52 4.67 -9.30 -3.16
N GLN A 53 4.58 -10.34 -2.34
CA GLN A 53 3.74 -11.50 -2.61
C GLN A 53 2.24 -11.12 -2.58
N PHE A 54 1.81 -10.27 -1.65
CA PHE A 54 0.44 -9.75 -1.59
C PHE A 54 0.05 -8.98 -2.85
N CYS A 55 0.96 -8.17 -3.39
CA CYS A 55 0.74 -7.42 -4.61
C CYS A 55 0.67 -8.36 -5.83
N SER A 56 1.58 -9.33 -5.92
CA SER A 56 1.60 -10.33 -7.01
C SER A 56 0.33 -11.19 -7.03
N ASP A 57 -0.07 -11.75 -5.89
CA ASP A 57 -1.28 -12.58 -5.71
C ASP A 57 -2.56 -11.86 -6.16
N ARG A 58 -2.65 -10.55 -5.91
CA ARG A 58 -3.84 -9.74 -6.20
C ARG A 58 -3.77 -8.97 -7.52
N GLY A 59 -2.66 -9.06 -8.25
CA GLY A 59 -2.39 -8.31 -9.47
C GLY A 59 -2.37 -6.80 -9.22
N LEU A 60 -1.72 -6.36 -8.14
CA LEU A 60 -1.61 -4.96 -7.75
C LEU A 60 -0.29 -4.38 -8.26
N SER A 61 -0.35 -3.14 -8.72
CA SER A 61 0.83 -2.37 -9.12
C SER A 61 1.01 -1.19 -8.18
N MET A 62 2.25 -0.87 -7.82
CA MET A 62 2.55 0.29 -6.99
C MET A 62 2.91 1.49 -7.88
N GLU A 63 2.21 2.60 -7.68
CA GLU A 63 2.56 3.91 -8.22
C GLU A 63 3.15 4.79 -7.10
N GLU A 64 4.10 5.66 -7.45
CA GLU A 64 4.64 6.71 -6.58
C GLU A 64 3.73 7.96 -6.59
#